data_AF-A0AAI9W2L5-F1
#
_entry.id   AF-A0AAI9W2L5-F1
#
_cell.length_a   1.000
_cell.length_b   1.000
_cell.length_c   1.000
_cell.angle_alpha   90.00
_cell.angle_beta   90.00
_cell.angle_gamma   90.00
#
_symmetry.space_group_name_H-M   'P 1'
#
loop_
_entity.id
_entity.type
_entity.pdbx_description
1 polymer ?
#
loop_
_entity_poly.entity_id
_entity_poly.type
_entity_poly.pdbx_seq_one_letter_code
_entity_poly.pdbx_strand_id
1 'polypeptide(L)' 'MIATGLKDTSIVRSRDRVTFHTAFGSREQGIDDLTANAIAIWDRVMSKLERGAGNIRSCYIKTSMGPSIKVEVVE' A
#
# COMPACT_ATOMS: atom_id res chain seq x y z
N MET A 1 2.30 25.05 -5.99
CA MET A 1 2.99 24.79 -4.71
C MET A 1 3.35 23.32 -4.63
N ILE A 2 4.64 22.96 -4.69
CA ILE A 2 5.10 21.55 -4.60
C ILE A 2 4.72 20.92 -3.24
N ALA A 3 4.62 21.74 -2.20
CA ALA A 3 4.29 21.32 -0.84
C ALA A 3 2.93 20.63 -0.70
N THR A 4 1.93 20.96 -1.53
CA THR A 4 0.58 20.38 -1.39
C THR A 4 0.58 18.89 -1.72
N GLY A 5 1.22 18.47 -2.83
CA GLY A 5 1.27 17.05 -3.20
C GLY A 5 2.13 16.20 -2.27
N LEU A 6 3.14 16.79 -1.64
CA LEU A 6 4.01 16.07 -0.70
C LEU A 6 3.32 15.70 0.62
N LYS A 7 2.27 16.43 1.02
CA LYS A 7 1.52 16.14 2.26
C LYS A 7 0.81 14.79 2.21
N ASP A 8 0.30 14.43 1.04
CA ASP A 8 -0.51 13.22 0.83
C ASP A 8 0.32 12.07 0.22
N THR A 9 1.63 12.26 0.08
CA THR A 9 2.50 11.26 -0.57
C THR A 9 2.96 10.20 0.42
N SER A 10 2.57 8.95 0.18
CA SER A 10 3.15 7.77 0.84
C SER A 10 4.40 7.27 0.09
N ILE A 11 5.47 6.95 0.82
CA ILE A 11 6.71 6.41 0.24
C ILE A 11 6.73 4.89 0.40
N VAL A 12 7.06 4.19 -0.69
CA VAL A 12 7.29 2.74 -0.71
C VAL A 12 8.74 2.47 -1.08
N ARG A 13 9.44 1.69 -0.24
CA ARG A 13 10.84 1.36 -0.49
C ARG A 13 11.17 -0.06 -0.02
N SER A 14 11.59 -0.89 -0.97
CA SER A 14 12.05 -2.28 -0.71
C SER A 14 13.53 -2.38 -0.35
N ARG A 15 14.39 -1.52 -0.93
CA ARG A 15 15.86 -1.61 -0.81
C ARG A 15 16.37 -3.01 -1.20
N ASP A 16 16.93 -3.73 -0.26
CA ASP A 16 17.53 -5.06 -0.35
C ASP A 16 16.56 -6.17 0.10
N ARG A 17 15.37 -5.81 0.61
CA ARG A 17 14.41 -6.77 1.16
C ARG A 17 13.23 -7.01 0.25
N VAL A 18 12.80 -8.27 0.20
CA VAL A 18 11.60 -8.71 -0.55
C VAL A 18 10.30 -8.21 0.09
N THR A 19 10.33 -7.94 1.41
CA THR A 19 9.18 -7.40 2.15
C THR A 19 9.39 -5.92 2.45
N PHE A 20 8.31 -5.15 2.32
CA PHE A 20 8.27 -3.74 2.66
C PHE A 20 6.92 -3.39 3.26
N HIS A 21 6.88 -2.23 3.92
CA HIS A 21 5.70 -1.73 4.59
C HIS A 21 5.51 -0.27 4.23
N THR A 22 4.26 0.15 4.14
CA THR A 22 3.90 1.55 3.96
C THR A 22 2.59 1.83 4.70
N ALA A 23 2.42 3.07 5.14
CA ALA A 23 1.18 3.52 5.74
C ALA A 23 0.32 4.16 4.64
N PHE A 24 -0.96 3.80 4.62
CA PHE A 24 -1.91 4.28 3.62
C PHE A 24 -3.08 5.09 4.22
N GLY A 25 -3.13 5.20 5.56
CA GLY A 25 -4.12 6.02 6.24
C GLY A 25 -4.17 5.83 7.76
N SER A 26 -5.13 6.51 8.38
CA SER A 26 -5.47 6.45 9.81
C SER A 26 -6.88 5.89 10.04
N ARG A 27 -7.20 5.57 11.30
CA ARG A 27 -8.54 5.07 11.68
C ARG A 27 -9.64 6.13 11.53
N GLU A 28 -9.27 7.41 11.49
CA GLU A 28 -10.25 8.51 11.40
C GLU A 28 -10.83 8.64 9.98
N GLN A 29 -10.19 8.01 8.99
CA GLN A 29 -10.62 8.04 7.60
C GLN A 29 -11.72 7.01 7.32
N GLY A 30 -12.56 7.31 6.33
CA GLY A 30 -13.61 6.40 5.87
C GLY A 30 -13.04 5.13 5.23
N ILE A 31 -13.83 4.06 5.23
CA ILE A 31 -13.41 2.78 4.64
C ILE A 31 -13.16 2.90 3.13
N ASP A 32 -13.94 3.73 2.44
CA ASP A 32 -13.81 3.96 1.00
C ASP A 32 -12.49 4.68 0.66
N ASP A 33 -12.14 5.71 1.44
CA ASP A 33 -10.87 6.43 1.29
C ASP A 33 -9.67 5.51 1.55
N LEU A 34 -9.76 4.71 2.61
CA LEU A 34 -8.73 3.73 2.95
C LEU A 34 -8.55 2.68 1.85
N THR A 35 -9.65 2.24 1.25
CA THR A 35 -9.64 1.28 0.14
C THR A 35 -9.02 1.91 -1.11
N ALA A 36 -9.41 3.14 -1.45
CA ALA A 36 -8.85 3.87 -2.60
C ALA A 36 -7.33 4.08 -2.44
N ASN A 37 -6.87 4.46 -1.25
CA ASN A 37 -5.44 4.61 -0.97
C ASN A 37 -4.68 3.29 -1.08
N ALA A 38 -5.27 2.19 -0.60
CA ALA A 38 -4.66 0.87 -0.70
C ALA A 38 -4.50 0.42 -2.16
N ILE A 39 -5.53 0.63 -2.99
CA ILE A 39 -5.50 0.34 -4.44
C ILE A 39 -4.46 1.22 -5.14
N ALA A 40 -4.41 2.52 -4.83
CA ALA A 40 -3.43 3.42 -5.42
C ALA A 40 -1.97 2.98 -5.14
N ILE A 41 -1.69 2.48 -3.93
CA ILE A 41 -0.38 1.93 -3.57
C ILE A 41 -0.12 0.63 -4.32
N TRP A 42 -1.11 -0.25 -4.41
CA TRP A 42 -1.03 -1.52 -5.12
C TRP A 42 -0.68 -1.32 -6.60
N ASP A 43 -1.42 -0.46 -7.29
CA ASP A 43 -1.18 -0.12 -8.69
C ASP A 43 0.20 0.51 -8.90
N ARG A 44 0.62 1.37 -7.97
CA ARG A 44 1.95 1.97 -8.01
C ARG A 44 3.05 0.91 -7.90
N VAL A 45 2.92 -0.05 -7.01
CA VAL A 45 3.88 -1.16 -6.85
C VAL A 45 3.87 -2.06 -8.07
N MET A 46 2.69 -2.46 -8.56
CA MET A 46 2.57 -3.30 -9.74
C MET A 46 3.21 -2.65 -10.97
N SER A 47 3.04 -1.34 -11.16
CA SER A 47 3.65 -0.59 -12.27
C SER A 47 5.18 -0.62 -12.29
N LYS A 48 5.83 -0.96 -11.16
CA LYS A 48 7.29 -1.02 -11.02
C LYS A 48 7.86 -2.43 -11.12
N LEU A 49 7.02 -3.46 -11.03
CA LEU A 49 7.45 -4.85 -11.11
C LEU A 49 7.25 -5.37 -12.53
N GLU A 50 8.30 -5.93 -13.14
CA GLU A 50 8.25 -6.41 -14.54
C GLU A 50 7.16 -7.46 -14.79
N ARG A 51 6.81 -8.26 -13.78
CA ARG A 51 5.75 -9.28 -13.83
C ARG A 51 4.51 -8.92 -13.01
N GLY A 52 4.39 -7.64 -12.59
CA GLY A 52 3.24 -7.15 -11.82
C GLY A 52 2.93 -8.00 -10.58
N ALA A 53 1.66 -8.39 -10.44
CA ALA A 53 1.16 -9.22 -9.36
C ALA A 53 1.87 -10.59 -9.24
N GLY A 54 2.43 -11.13 -10.34
CA GLY A 54 3.16 -12.40 -10.31
C GLY A 54 4.44 -12.39 -9.47
N ASN A 55 4.96 -11.20 -9.14
CA ASN A 55 6.11 -11.04 -8.24
C ASN A 55 5.69 -10.85 -6.76
N ILE A 56 4.39 -10.77 -6.46
CA ILE A 56 3.89 -10.54 -5.10
C ILE A 56 3.39 -11.86 -4.52
N ARG A 57 4.12 -12.40 -3.55
CA ARG A 57 3.74 -13.67 -2.88
C ARG A 57 2.49 -13.54 -2.01
N SER A 58 2.35 -12.41 -1.31
CA SER A 58 1.32 -12.22 -0.29
C SER A 58 1.19 -10.75 0.07
N CYS A 59 -0.03 -10.27 0.26
CA CYS A 59 -0.35 -8.94 0.77
C CYS A 59 -1.01 -9.05 2.15
N TYR A 60 -0.66 -8.15 3.06
CA TYR A 60 -1.25 -8.10 4.39
C TYR A 60 -1.57 -6.67 4.78
N ILE A 61 -2.71 -6.50 5.45
CA ILE A 61 -3.11 -5.24 6.08
C ILE A 61 -3.18 -5.46 7.58
N LYS A 62 -2.55 -4.55 8.33
CA LYS A 62 -2.62 -4.49 9.79
C LYS A 62 -2.90 -3.06 10.24
N THR A 63 -3.53 -2.93 11.39
CA THR A 63 -3.51 -1.66 12.16
C THR A 63 -2.34 -1.69 13.15
N SER A 64 -2.03 -0.58 13.81
CA SER A 64 -0.84 -0.45 14.69
C SER A 64 -0.74 -1.60 15.70
N MET A 65 -1.84 -1.92 16.39
CA MET A 65 -1.93 -2.98 17.40
C MET A 65 -2.82 -4.17 16.99
N GLY A 66 -3.49 -4.10 15.84
CA GLY A 66 -4.37 -5.17 15.39
C GLY A 66 -3.64 -6.33 14.71
N PRO A 67 -4.34 -7.46 14.53
CA PRO A 67 -3.81 -8.61 13.81
C PRO A 67 -3.52 -8.24 12.34
N SER A 68 -2.60 -9.00 11.75
CA SER A 68 -2.26 -8.89 10.33
C SER A 68 -3.16 -9.82 9.53
N ILE A 69 -4.01 -9.24 8.68
CA ILE A 69 -4.98 -9.98 7.88
C ILE A 69 -4.43 -10.10 6.46
N LYS A 70 -4.37 -11.32 5.93
CA LYS A 70 -4.00 -11.56 4.53
C LYS A 70 -5.12 -11.02 3.64
N VAL A 71 -4.75 -10.26 2.63
CA VAL A 71 -5.68 -9.71 1.65
C VAL A 71 -5.41 -10.34 0.30
N GLU A 72 -6.49 -10.71 -0.37
CA GLU A 72 -6.46 -11.17 -1.76
C GLU A 72 -7.09 -10.06 -2.60
N VAL A 73 -6.32 -9.55 -3.56
CA VAL A 73 -6.81 -8.55 -4.50
C VAL A 73 -7.51 -9.31 -5.61
N VAL A 74 -8.84 -9.23 -5.62
CA VAL A 74 -9.68 -9.79 -6.68
C VAL A 74 -9.91 -8.68 -7.69
N GLU A 75 -9.54 -8.94 -8.94
CA GLU A 75 -9.76 -8.04 -10.08
C GLU A 75 -11.22 -8.06 -10.54
#